data_AF-A0A818W1B3-F1
#
_entry.id   AF-A0A818W1B3-F1
#
_cell.length_a   1.000
_cell.length_b   1.000
_cell.length_c   1.000
_cell.angle_alpha   90.00
_cell.angle_beta   90.00
_cell.angle_gamma   90.00
#
_symmetry.space_group_name_H-M   'P 1'
#
loop_
_entity.id
_entity.type
_entity.pdbx_description
1 polymer ?
#
loop_
_entity_poly.entity_id
_entity_poly.type
_entity_poly.pdbx_seq_one_letter_code
_entity_poly.pdbx_strand_id
1 'polypeptide(L)'
;MDFLLLSNVSNELAVEEMLESFQDQFWLDEHHWFVGCDRDLSFGRTLFYTIPYSFKDFTFSNTTISKWTRSQTNNRWFYNGMRSLTYVFLNDEYPSHQILFLNIQHLFIVLPIDEHFWSSVLKFDELISLTIIFTFPNEDCGIQLQSLLDRAYHLSKLHIDWS
;
A
#
# COMPACT_ATOMS: atom_id res chain seq x y z
N MET A 1 4.52 16.87 2.86
CA MET A 1 3.86 18.04 2.27
C MET A 1 2.49 17.54 1.88
N ASP A 2 1.43 17.95 2.58
CA ASP A 2 0.11 17.34 2.43
C ASP A 2 -0.81 18.34 1.70
N PHE A 3 -1.47 17.91 0.63
CA PHE A 3 -2.41 18.72 -0.17
C PHE A 3 -3.85 18.20 -0.02
N LEU A 4 -4.83 19.11 0.08
CA LEU A 4 -6.27 18.83 0.28
C LEU A 4 -7.07 18.83 -1.05
N LEU A 5 -8.21 18.10 -1.08
CA LEU A 5 -8.97 17.65 -2.26
C LEU A 5 -10.11 18.59 -2.75
N LEU A 6 -10.39 18.56 -4.06
CA LEU A 6 -11.58 19.12 -4.75
C LEU A 6 -12.51 17.99 -5.26
N SER A 7 -13.53 18.24 -6.12
CA SER A 7 -14.67 17.33 -6.45
C SER A 7 -14.58 16.50 -7.76
N ASN A 8 -15.42 15.46 -7.89
CA ASN A 8 -15.12 14.17 -8.55
C ASN A 8 -14.82 14.08 -10.06
N VAL A 9 -15.37 14.90 -10.96
CA VAL A 9 -15.01 14.86 -12.40
C VAL A 9 -13.90 15.85 -12.74
N SER A 10 -13.90 17.04 -12.10
CA SER A 10 -12.75 17.94 -12.17
C SER A 10 -11.51 17.32 -11.52
N ASN A 11 -11.68 16.37 -10.61
CA ASN A 11 -10.58 15.72 -9.92
C ASN A 11 -9.69 14.88 -10.81
N GLU A 12 -10.22 14.16 -11.81
CA GLU A 12 -9.33 13.31 -12.61
C GLU A 12 -8.41 14.16 -13.50
N LEU A 13 -8.97 15.17 -14.17
CA LEU A 13 -8.19 16.15 -14.93
C LEU A 13 -7.21 16.90 -14.03
N ALA A 14 -7.65 17.36 -12.85
CA ALA A 14 -6.75 18.05 -11.92
C ALA A 14 -5.62 17.15 -11.39
N VAL A 15 -5.90 15.86 -11.18
CA VAL A 15 -4.88 14.88 -10.78
C VAL A 15 -3.90 14.62 -11.92
N GLU A 16 -4.40 14.53 -13.16
CA GLU A 16 -3.56 14.35 -14.34
C GLU A 16 -2.67 15.59 -14.56
N GLU A 17 -3.25 16.80 -14.58
CA GLU A 17 -2.52 18.06 -14.70
C GLU A 17 -1.46 18.21 -13.60
N MET A 18 -1.81 17.84 -12.36
CA MET A 18 -0.86 17.85 -11.25
C MET A 18 0.26 16.82 -11.45
N LEU A 19 -0.05 15.60 -11.90
CA LEU A 19 0.95 14.58 -12.19
C LEU A 19 1.87 14.97 -13.35
N GLU A 20 1.32 15.57 -14.40
CA GLU A 20 2.05 16.12 -15.54
C GLU A 20 3.00 17.25 -15.12
N SER A 21 2.61 18.06 -14.13
CA SER A 21 3.50 19.11 -13.60
C SER A 21 4.79 18.57 -12.96
N PHE A 22 4.80 17.29 -12.54
CA PHE A 22 5.99 16.60 -12.02
C PHE A 22 6.82 15.92 -13.12
N GLN A 23 6.45 16.03 -14.39
CA GLN A 23 7.23 15.50 -15.51
C GLN A 23 8.26 16.50 -16.05
N ASP A 24 8.54 17.57 -15.30
CA ASP A 24 9.57 18.53 -15.69
C ASP A 24 10.99 17.98 -15.51
N GLN A 25 11.94 18.71 -16.10
CA GLN A 25 13.37 18.38 -16.05
C GLN A 25 13.94 18.40 -14.62
N PHE A 26 13.40 19.24 -13.74
CA PHE A 26 13.85 19.36 -12.37
C PHE A 26 13.59 18.06 -11.58
N TRP A 27 12.40 17.46 -11.68
CA TRP A 27 12.08 16.22 -10.98
C TRP A 27 12.77 15.00 -11.60
N LEU A 28 12.71 14.88 -12.92
CA LEU A 28 13.14 13.65 -13.62
C LEU A 28 14.65 13.60 -13.86
N ASP A 29 15.26 14.69 -14.34
CA ASP A 29 16.66 14.69 -14.75
C ASP A 29 17.60 15.15 -13.63
N GLU A 30 17.24 16.18 -12.88
CA GLU A 30 18.11 16.69 -11.81
C GLU A 30 18.02 15.86 -10.53
N HIS A 31 16.80 15.46 -10.14
CA HIS A 31 16.55 14.77 -8.87
C HIS A 31 16.35 13.27 -9.01
N HIS A 32 16.11 12.77 -10.23
CA HIS A 32 15.78 11.36 -10.50
C HIS A 32 14.63 10.85 -9.62
N TRP A 33 13.64 11.72 -9.37
CA TRP A 33 12.46 11.41 -8.58
C TRP A 33 11.28 11.20 -9.51
N PHE A 34 10.75 9.97 -9.51
CA PHE A 34 9.48 9.69 -10.16
C PHE A 34 8.36 10.04 -9.21
N VAL A 35 7.30 10.67 -9.70
CA VAL A 35 6.14 10.98 -8.88
C VAL A 35 5.02 9.99 -9.20
N GLY A 36 4.49 9.40 -8.14
CA GLY A 36 3.31 8.56 -8.13
C GLY A 36 2.13 9.30 -7.55
N CYS A 37 0.95 8.84 -7.93
CA CYS A 37 -0.32 9.29 -7.39
C CYS A 37 -1.19 8.07 -7.10
N ASP A 38 -1.56 7.88 -5.84
CA ASP A 38 -2.54 6.89 -5.41
C ASP A 38 -3.86 7.58 -5.09
N ARG A 39 -4.92 7.17 -5.77
CA ARG A 39 -6.28 7.64 -5.52
C ARG A 39 -7.10 6.54 -4.88
N ASP A 40 -7.42 6.70 -3.62
CA ASP A 40 -8.32 5.83 -2.88
C ASP A 40 -9.77 6.23 -3.18
N LEU A 41 -10.49 5.36 -3.89
CA LEU A 41 -11.88 5.59 -4.27
C LEU A 41 -12.85 5.49 -3.08
N SER A 42 -12.49 4.77 -2.02
CA SER A 42 -13.33 4.56 -0.85
C SER A 42 -13.39 5.82 0.01
N PHE A 43 -12.25 6.48 0.20
CA PHE A 43 -12.16 7.69 1.03
C PHE A 43 -12.14 8.99 0.21
N GLY A 44 -12.14 8.88 -1.12
CA GLY A 44 -12.02 10.03 -2.02
C GLY A 44 -10.69 10.77 -1.87
N ARG A 45 -9.64 10.08 -1.40
CA ARG A 45 -8.33 10.67 -1.12
C ARG A 45 -7.37 10.45 -2.28
N THR A 46 -6.57 11.46 -2.59
CA THR A 46 -5.47 11.39 -3.54
C THR A 46 -4.18 11.68 -2.80
N LEU A 47 -3.18 10.83 -2.96
CA LEU A 47 -1.85 10.97 -2.36
C LEU A 47 -0.80 11.03 -3.47
N PHE A 48 -0.03 12.12 -3.48
CA PHE A 48 1.15 12.24 -4.34
C PHE A 48 2.42 11.92 -3.55
N TYR A 49 3.36 11.23 -4.19
CA TYR A 49 4.60 10.81 -3.54
C TYR A 49 5.72 10.56 -4.53
N THR A 50 6.96 10.65 -4.04
CA THR A 50 8.16 10.35 -4.84
C THR A 50 8.58 8.88 -4.70
N ILE A 51 9.10 8.28 -5.77
CA ILE A 51 9.79 6.98 -5.76
C ILE A 51 11.31 7.20 -5.77
N PRO A 52 12.09 6.46 -4.96
CA PRO A 52 11.62 5.41 -4.04
C PRO A 52 10.84 6.00 -2.87
N TYR A 53 9.71 5.37 -2.55
CA TYR A 53 8.80 5.78 -1.49
C TYR A 53 9.53 5.81 -0.15
N SER A 54 9.57 6.97 0.50
CA SER A 54 10.38 7.21 1.71
C SER A 54 9.55 7.32 2.98
N PHE A 55 8.23 7.20 2.90
CA PHE A 55 7.37 7.32 4.08
C PHE A 55 7.45 6.07 4.96
N LYS A 56 7.36 6.29 6.27
CA LYS A 56 7.42 5.23 7.28
C LYS A 56 6.16 4.38 7.29
N ASP A 57 5.03 4.98 6.97
CA ASP A 57 3.70 4.40 7.08
C ASP A 57 3.03 4.40 5.69
N PHE A 58 2.39 3.28 5.34
CA PHE A 58 1.65 3.14 4.10
C PHE A 58 0.33 2.41 4.35
N THR A 59 -0.73 2.88 3.73
CA THR A 59 -2.02 2.17 3.70
C THR A 59 -2.24 1.65 2.30
N PHE A 60 -2.19 0.34 2.14
CA PHE A 60 -2.59 -0.34 0.94
C PHE A 60 -4.09 -0.63 0.99
N SER A 61 -4.81 -0.14 -0.02
CA SER A 61 -6.21 -0.46 -0.27
C SER A 61 -6.36 -0.90 -1.72
N ASN A 62 -7.11 -1.97 -1.99
CA ASN A 62 -7.33 -2.43 -3.35
C ASN A 62 -8.28 -1.53 -4.16
N THR A 63 -8.96 -0.59 -3.50
CA THR A 63 -9.71 0.50 -4.16
C THR A 63 -8.81 1.65 -4.62
N THR A 64 -7.50 1.52 -4.47
CA THR A 64 -6.51 2.51 -4.88
C THR A 64 -6.18 2.37 -6.36
N ILE A 65 -6.36 3.46 -7.11
CA ILE A 65 -5.88 3.58 -8.49
C ILE A 65 -4.56 4.35 -8.47
N SER A 66 -3.51 3.76 -9.05
CA SER A 66 -2.18 4.37 -9.12
C SER A 66 -1.85 4.90 -10.52
N LYS A 67 -1.36 6.14 -10.61
CA LYS A 67 -0.75 6.76 -11.81
C LYS A 67 0.68 7.22 -11.51
N TRP A 68 1.53 7.30 -12.53
CA TRP A 68 2.97 7.54 -12.38
C TRP A 68 3.53 8.38 -13.52
N THR A 69 4.57 9.16 -13.25
CA THR A 69 5.32 9.89 -14.30
C THR A 69 6.19 8.98 -15.18
N ARG A 70 6.43 7.72 -14.77
CA ARG A 70 7.27 6.76 -15.51
C ARG A 70 6.41 5.78 -16.33
N SER A 71 6.82 5.49 -17.57
CA SER A 71 6.14 4.47 -18.39
C SER A 71 6.24 3.06 -17.76
N GLN A 72 5.10 2.38 -17.68
CA GLN A 72 4.91 1.10 -16.96
C GLN A 72 5.50 -0.11 -17.71
N THR A 73 6.79 -0.13 -18.02
CA THR A 73 7.38 -1.32 -18.67
C THR A 73 7.70 -2.45 -17.69
N ASN A 74 7.76 -2.18 -16.38
CA ASN A 74 7.99 -3.16 -15.32
C ASN A 74 6.99 -2.96 -14.17
N ASN A 75 5.98 -3.82 -14.08
CA ASN A 75 4.87 -3.71 -13.10
C ASN A 75 5.23 -4.15 -11.66
N ARG A 76 6.53 -4.19 -11.32
CA ARG A 76 6.99 -4.59 -9.99
C ARG A 76 7.61 -3.41 -9.26
N TRP A 77 7.01 -3.09 -8.11
CA TRP A 77 7.47 -2.00 -7.26
C TRP A 77 8.02 -2.57 -5.96
N PHE A 78 9.11 -1.99 -5.47
CA PHE A 78 9.76 -2.42 -4.24
C PHE A 78 9.74 -1.28 -3.22
N TYR A 79 9.15 -1.53 -2.07
CA TYR A 79 9.06 -0.59 -0.95
C TYR A 79 9.98 -1.08 0.16
N ASN A 80 11.19 -0.53 0.25
CA ASN A 80 12.22 -0.94 1.21
C ASN A 80 12.36 -0.01 2.43
N GLY A 81 11.87 1.23 2.34
CA GLY A 81 11.95 2.21 3.43
C GLY A 81 10.77 2.15 4.42
N MET A 82 9.74 1.37 4.08
CA MET A 82 8.48 1.34 4.79
C MET A 82 8.60 0.48 6.05
N ARG A 83 8.18 1.02 7.19
CA ARG A 83 8.22 0.31 8.48
C ARG A 83 6.85 -0.17 8.91
N SER A 84 5.80 0.56 8.57
CA SER A 84 4.42 0.27 8.94
C SER A 84 3.56 0.07 7.69
N LEU A 85 2.89 -1.07 7.60
CA LEU A 85 1.92 -1.37 6.57
C LEU A 85 0.53 -1.51 7.19
N THR A 86 -0.44 -0.81 6.64
CA THR A 86 -1.85 -1.05 6.86
C THR A 86 -2.40 -1.71 5.59
N TYR A 87 -2.77 -2.98 5.66
CA TYR A 87 -3.34 -3.73 4.55
C TYR A 87 -4.85 -3.88 4.73
N VAL A 88 -5.62 -3.23 3.86
CA VAL A 88 -7.08 -3.29 3.87
C VAL A 88 -7.55 -3.76 2.51
N PHE A 89 -8.26 -4.88 2.50
CA PHE A 89 -8.84 -5.44 1.29
C PHE A 89 -10.36 -5.34 1.38
N LEU A 90 -10.97 -4.52 0.51
CA LEU A 90 -12.40 -4.20 0.60
C LEU A 90 -13.23 -4.90 -0.49
N ASN A 91 -12.65 -5.19 -1.65
CA ASN A 91 -13.36 -5.74 -2.83
C ASN A 91 -12.59 -6.89 -3.50
N ASP A 92 -13.21 -7.68 -4.38
CA ASP A 92 -12.54 -8.76 -5.10
C ASP A 92 -11.70 -8.31 -6.32
N GLU A 93 -11.62 -7.01 -6.59
CA GLU A 93 -10.82 -6.49 -7.70
C GLU A 93 -9.34 -6.48 -7.34
N TYR A 94 -8.55 -7.22 -8.12
CA TYR A 94 -7.11 -7.30 -7.97
C TYR A 94 -6.43 -6.06 -8.57
N PRO A 95 -5.44 -5.48 -7.87
CA PRO A 95 -4.62 -4.44 -8.47
C PRO A 95 -3.87 -5.00 -9.68
N SER A 96 -3.68 -4.16 -10.70
CA SER A 96 -2.95 -4.53 -11.92
C SER A 96 -1.42 -4.59 -11.73
N HIS A 97 -0.92 -4.21 -10.55
CA HIS A 97 0.51 -4.10 -10.26
C HIS A 97 0.93 -5.00 -9.09
N GLN A 98 2.14 -5.56 -9.18
CA GLN A 98 2.74 -6.32 -8.09
C GLN A 98 3.53 -5.36 -7.21
N ILE A 99 3.00 -5.07 -6.03
CA ILE A 99 3.69 -4.27 -5.02
C ILE A 99 4.40 -5.22 -4.06
N LEU A 100 5.71 -5.04 -3.89
CA LEU A 100 6.53 -5.84 -3.01
C LEU A 100 6.98 -5.00 -1.83
N PHE A 101 6.48 -5.33 -0.64
CA PHE A 101 6.87 -4.70 0.61
C PHE A 101 8.02 -5.48 1.23
N LEU A 102 9.14 -4.79 1.44
CA LEU A 102 10.34 -5.35 2.04
C LEU A 102 10.55 -4.74 3.43
N ASN A 103 10.94 -5.57 4.40
CA ASN A 103 11.36 -5.14 5.75
C ASN A 103 10.29 -4.41 6.58
N ILE A 104 9.03 -4.87 6.53
CA ILE A 104 7.96 -4.36 7.38
C ILE A 104 8.24 -4.71 8.84
N GLN A 105 8.12 -3.72 9.73
CA GLN A 105 8.26 -3.89 11.19
C GLN A 105 6.91 -3.89 11.90
N HIS A 106 5.94 -3.17 11.38
CA HIS A 106 4.60 -3.05 11.93
C HIS A 106 3.58 -3.39 10.84
N LEU A 107 2.74 -4.38 11.07
CA LEU A 107 1.68 -4.75 10.16
C LEU A 107 0.34 -4.60 10.86
N PHE A 108 -0.55 -3.84 10.24
CA PHE A 108 -1.96 -3.81 10.54
C PHE A 108 -2.70 -4.50 9.39
N ILE A 109 -3.57 -5.45 9.70
CA ILE A 109 -4.27 -6.24 8.69
C ILE A 109 -5.69 -6.56 9.11
N VAL A 110 -6.59 -6.63 8.13
CA VAL A 110 -7.97 -7.07 8.31
C VAL A 110 -8.12 -8.47 7.72
N LEU A 111 -8.62 -9.43 8.49
CA LEU A 111 -8.91 -10.79 8.02
C LEU A 111 -10.38 -10.93 7.58
N PRO A 112 -10.66 -11.76 6.55
CA PRO A 112 -9.72 -12.59 5.79
C PRO A 112 -8.86 -11.81 4.79
N ILE A 113 -7.67 -12.33 4.49
CA ILE A 113 -6.72 -11.80 3.51
C ILE A 113 -6.77 -12.59 2.20
N ASP A 114 -6.45 -11.93 1.10
CA ASP A 114 -6.46 -12.51 -0.24
C ASP A 114 -5.11 -13.12 -0.65
N GLU A 115 -5.09 -13.81 -1.79
CA GLU A 115 -3.85 -14.38 -2.35
C GLU A 115 -2.83 -13.29 -2.72
N HIS A 116 -3.29 -12.08 -3.05
CA HIS A 116 -2.40 -10.99 -3.40
C HIS A 116 -1.53 -10.58 -2.22
N PHE A 117 -2.09 -10.53 -1.00
CA PHE A 117 -1.33 -10.24 0.21
C PHE A 117 -0.05 -11.09 0.31
N TRP A 118 -0.18 -12.40 0.09
CA TRP A 118 0.95 -13.33 0.17
C TRP A 118 1.98 -13.13 -0.94
N SER A 119 1.56 -12.66 -2.10
CA SER A 119 2.47 -12.30 -3.20
C SER A 119 3.16 -10.95 -2.97
N SER A 120 2.54 -10.05 -2.20
CA SER A 120 2.98 -8.68 -1.99
C SER A 120 3.89 -8.50 -0.78
N VAL A 121 3.67 -9.28 0.27
CA VAL A 121 4.49 -9.25 1.49
C VAL A 121 5.44 -10.43 1.50
N LEU A 122 6.67 -10.20 1.04
CA LEU A 122 7.63 -11.28 0.78
C LEU A 122 8.36 -11.77 2.04
N LYS A 123 8.49 -10.93 3.08
CA LYS A 123 9.30 -11.24 4.27
C LYS A 123 8.68 -10.68 5.54
N PHE A 124 8.51 -11.55 6.53
CA PHE A 124 8.07 -11.21 7.89
C PHE A 124 9.19 -11.33 8.93
N ASP A 125 10.44 -11.58 8.49
CA ASP A 125 11.61 -11.75 9.37
C ASP A 125 11.80 -10.52 10.28
N GLU A 126 11.53 -9.33 9.76
CA GLU A 126 11.69 -8.06 10.50
C GLU A 126 10.40 -7.63 11.23
N LEU A 127 9.34 -8.45 11.22
CA LEU A 127 8.05 -8.05 11.78
C LEU A 127 8.09 -8.07 13.31
N ILE A 128 8.00 -6.88 13.91
CA ILE A 128 8.05 -6.66 15.36
C ILE A 128 6.65 -6.63 15.95
N SER A 129 5.68 -6.08 15.22
CA SER A 129 4.31 -5.85 15.68
C SER A 129 3.28 -6.23 14.63
N LEU A 130 2.23 -6.92 15.07
CA LEU A 130 1.11 -7.35 14.24
C LEU A 130 -0.19 -6.97 14.93
N THR A 131 -1.02 -6.21 14.23
CA THR A 131 -2.38 -5.87 14.63
C THR A 131 -3.35 -6.49 13.63
N ILE A 132 -4.33 -7.23 14.14
CA ILE A 132 -5.30 -7.98 13.33
C ILE A 132 -6.70 -7.58 13.74
N ILE A 133 -7.55 -7.26 12.75
CA ILE A 133 -8.99 -7.05 12.94
C ILE A 133 -9.75 -8.13 12.20
N PHE A 134 -10.73 -8.75 12.86
CA PHE A 134 -11.67 -9.68 12.25
C PHE A 134 -12.98 -8.96 11.90
N THR A 135 -13.25 -8.73 10.62
CA THR A 135 -14.52 -8.09 10.20
C THR A 135 -15.64 -9.10 9.98
N PHE A 136 -15.33 -10.26 9.38
CA PHE A 136 -16.30 -11.34 9.13
C PHE A 136 -15.61 -12.70 9.33
N PRO A 137 -15.43 -13.15 10.59
CA PRO A 137 -14.66 -14.36 10.88
C PRO A 137 -15.28 -15.58 10.21
N ASN A 138 -14.48 -16.30 9.43
CA ASN A 138 -14.80 -17.59 8.84
C ASN A 138 -13.76 -18.64 9.24
N GLU A 139 -13.95 -19.88 8.81
CA GLU A 139 -13.02 -20.99 9.12
C GLU A 139 -11.59 -20.71 8.59
N ASP A 140 -11.47 -19.99 7.47
CA ASP A 140 -10.18 -19.66 6.86
C ASP A 140 -9.38 -18.66 7.69
N CYS A 141 -10.04 -17.77 8.43
CA CYS A 141 -9.33 -16.76 9.24
C CYS A 141 -8.38 -17.41 10.26
N GLY A 142 -8.74 -18.58 10.82
CA GLY A 142 -7.86 -19.31 11.73
C GLY A 142 -6.61 -19.85 11.03
N ILE A 143 -6.77 -20.39 9.82
CA ILE A 143 -5.68 -20.92 9.00
C ILE A 143 -4.74 -19.79 8.55
N GLN A 144 -5.32 -18.66 8.13
CA GLN A 144 -4.56 -17.48 7.71
C GLN A 144 -3.81 -16.84 8.88
N LEU A 145 -4.43 -16.72 10.05
CA LEU A 145 -3.78 -16.26 11.27
C LEU A 145 -2.59 -17.16 11.62
N GLN A 146 -2.77 -18.47 11.63
CA GLN A 146 -1.69 -19.41 11.92
C GLN A 146 -0.55 -19.24 10.89
N SER A 147 -0.88 -19.12 9.61
CA SER A 147 0.10 -18.91 8.54
C SER A 147 0.88 -17.59 8.70
N LEU A 148 0.25 -16.52 9.17
CA LEU A 148 0.92 -15.26 9.49
C LEU A 148 1.89 -15.43 10.66
N LEU A 149 1.44 -16.06 11.74
CA LEU A 149 2.25 -16.28 12.95
C LEU A 149 3.45 -17.20 12.69
N ASP A 150 3.27 -18.25 11.88
CA ASP A 150 4.35 -19.17 11.50
C ASP A 150 5.47 -18.46 10.71
N ARG A 151 5.12 -17.44 9.93
CA ARG A 151 6.10 -16.64 9.17
C ARG A 151 6.71 -15.50 9.99
N ALA A 152 6.02 -15.00 11.01
CA ALA A 152 6.44 -13.89 11.86
C ALA A 152 7.10 -14.35 13.17
N TYR A 153 8.13 -15.19 13.08
CA TYR A 153 8.78 -15.81 14.25
C TYR A 153 9.51 -14.83 15.18
N HIS A 154 9.76 -13.59 14.74
CA HIS A 154 10.34 -12.51 15.55
C HIS A 154 9.31 -11.57 16.17
N LEU A 155 8.02 -11.89 16.07
CA LEU A 155 6.95 -11.06 16.56
C LEU A 155 7.04 -10.83 18.08
N SER A 156 7.11 -9.57 18.48
CA SER A 156 7.17 -9.17 19.90
C SER A 156 5.84 -8.65 20.44
N LYS A 157 4.97 -8.17 19.55
CA LYS A 157 3.68 -7.56 19.88
C LYS A 157 2.61 -8.12 18.97
N LEU A 158 1.58 -8.71 19.56
CA LEU A 158 0.39 -9.16 18.87
C LEU A 158 -0.82 -8.46 19.48
N HIS A 159 -1.60 -7.80 18.64
CA HIS A 159 -2.90 -7.25 19.01
C HIS A 159 -3.97 -7.86 18.10
N ILE A 160 -5.01 -8.41 18.71
CA ILE A 160 -6.14 -9.00 18.01
C ILE A 160 -7.40 -8.29 18.50
N ASP A 161 -8.16 -7.76 17.56
CA ASP A 161 -9.44 -7.11 17.81
C ASP A 161 -10.58 -7.87 17.11
N TRP A 162 -11.70 -8.00 17.82
CA TRP A 162 -12.91 -8.66 17.37
C TRP A 162 -13.99 -7.59 17.21
N SER A 163 -14.13 -7.08 15.99
CA SER A 163 -15.14 -6.08 15.64
C SER A 163 -16.51 -6.69 15.32
#